data_AF-A0A534TVQ6-F1
#
_entry.id   AF-A0A534TVQ6-F1
#
_cell.length_a   1.000
_cell.length_b   1.000
_cell.length_c   1.000
_cell.angle_alpha   90.00
_cell.angle_beta   90.00
_cell.angle_gamma   90.00
#
_symmetry.space_group_name_H-M   'P 1'
#
loop_
_entity.id
_entity.type
_entity.pdbx_description
1 polymer ?
#
loop_
_entity_poly.entity_id
_entity_poly.type
_entity_poly.pdbx_seq_one_letter_code
_entity_poly.pdbx_strand_id
1 'polypeptide(L)'
;MDTKLPTKSSELLQAAIKGTISAIPVVGGLIAELGSCLVSPLDKRKREWCDEVEKALQILRSQYHKLPEALAEDPAFVTALLKATATALATHRKEKWVLLRHFLVSVGSRAIPDEEMQHALIRLLDDLSIGHIEVLRFLEADYGLLKAKETLEAIYGRYHYEHKGELDRITFR
;
A
#
# COMPACT_ATOMS: atom_id res chain seq x y z
N MET A 1 -12.28 -19.17 -43.24
CA MET A 1 -12.74 -20.28 -42.38
C MET A 1 -11.51 -21.17 -42.20
N ASP A 2 -10.91 -21.36 -41.04
CA ASP A 2 -11.38 -21.17 -39.67
C ASP A 2 -10.23 -20.82 -38.72
N THR A 3 -10.68 -20.14 -37.67
CA THR A 3 -10.08 -19.70 -36.42
C THR A 3 -9.18 -20.71 -35.69
N LYS A 4 -8.12 -20.21 -35.03
CA LYS A 4 -7.66 -20.67 -33.71
C LYS A 4 -6.65 -19.70 -33.07
N LEU A 5 -7.13 -18.89 -32.14
CA LEU A 5 -6.41 -18.20 -31.06
C LEU A 5 -6.37 -19.14 -29.81
N PRO A 6 -5.60 -18.84 -28.74
CA PRO A 6 -4.18 -19.07 -28.51
C PRO A 6 -3.93 -20.09 -27.36
N THR A 7 -2.66 -20.30 -26.97
CA THR A 7 -2.16 -21.43 -26.15
C THR A 7 -2.22 -21.24 -24.63
N LYS A 8 -3.00 -22.13 -23.98
CA LYS A 8 -3.21 -22.51 -22.55
C LYS A 8 -2.12 -22.31 -21.48
N SER A 9 -0.88 -21.96 -21.79
CA SER A 9 0.24 -21.92 -20.81
C SER A 9 0.44 -20.57 -20.12
N SER A 10 -0.04 -19.45 -20.69
CA SER A 10 -0.14 -18.16 -19.96
C SER A 10 -1.39 -18.11 -19.05
N GLU A 11 -2.41 -18.90 -19.38
CA GLU A 11 -3.67 -19.01 -18.62
C GLU A 11 -3.48 -19.74 -17.28
N LEU A 12 -2.49 -20.66 -17.23
CA LEU A 12 -2.06 -21.33 -16.00
C LEU A 12 -1.09 -20.50 -15.15
N LEU A 13 -0.47 -19.46 -15.71
CA LEU A 13 0.41 -18.55 -14.97
C LEU A 13 -0.42 -17.52 -14.16
N GLN A 14 -1.57 -17.09 -14.68
CA GLN A 14 -2.60 -16.38 -13.90
C GLN A 14 -3.22 -17.26 -12.80
N ALA A 15 -3.25 -18.58 -13.02
CA ALA A 15 -3.64 -19.54 -12.02
C ALA A 15 -2.57 -19.77 -10.92
N ALA A 16 -1.42 -19.09 -10.98
CA ALA A 16 -0.25 -19.34 -10.13
C ALA A 16 0.12 -18.20 -9.15
N ILE A 17 -0.60 -17.06 -9.14
CA ILE A 17 -0.59 -16.13 -7.98
C ILE A 17 -1.47 -16.70 -6.82
N LYS A 18 -2.06 -17.87 -7.04
CA LYS A 18 -2.85 -18.64 -6.09
C LYS A 18 -2.02 -19.15 -4.92
N GLY A 19 -2.15 -18.47 -3.78
CA GLY A 19 -2.02 -19.09 -2.47
C GLY A 19 -3.24 -18.97 -1.57
N THR A 20 -4.30 -18.28 -2.01
CA THR A 20 -5.69 -18.27 -1.48
C THR A 20 -6.52 -17.12 -2.08
N ILE A 21 -5.87 -16.05 -2.58
CA ILE A 21 -6.55 -14.78 -2.84
C ILE A 21 -7.16 -14.68 -4.26
N SER A 22 -6.50 -15.23 -5.28
CA SER A 22 -7.05 -15.24 -6.66
C SER A 22 -8.27 -16.16 -6.85
N ALA A 23 -8.67 -16.92 -5.84
CA ALA A 23 -9.91 -17.71 -5.86
C ALA A 23 -11.15 -16.86 -5.58
N ILE A 24 -10.97 -15.65 -5.06
CA ILE A 24 -12.04 -14.71 -4.76
C ILE A 24 -12.40 -13.97 -6.05
N PRO A 25 -13.64 -14.10 -6.56
CA PRO A 25 -14.02 -13.49 -7.84
C PRO A 25 -13.79 -11.97 -7.90
N VAL A 26 -14.01 -11.26 -6.78
CA VAL A 26 -13.89 -9.80 -6.70
C VAL A 26 -12.42 -9.33 -6.64
N VAL A 27 -11.62 -9.90 -5.73
CA VAL A 27 -10.20 -9.53 -5.57
C VAL A 27 -9.35 -10.11 -6.70
N GLY A 28 -9.64 -11.34 -7.11
CA GLY A 28 -9.04 -11.99 -8.26
C GLY A 28 -9.36 -11.29 -9.58
N GLY A 29 -10.57 -10.75 -9.75
CA GLY A 29 -10.94 -9.92 -10.90
C GLY A 29 -10.15 -8.62 -10.96
N LEU A 30 -10.01 -7.91 -9.83
CA LEU A 30 -9.20 -6.69 -9.75
C LEU A 30 -7.72 -6.94 -10.06
N ILE A 31 -7.16 -8.05 -9.59
CA ILE A 31 -5.78 -8.45 -9.89
C ILE A 31 -5.64 -8.92 -11.35
N ALA A 32 -6.62 -9.62 -11.89
CA ALA A 32 -6.61 -10.12 -13.27
C ALA A 32 -6.65 -8.98 -14.31
N GLU A 33 -7.44 -7.93 -14.07
CA GLU A 33 -7.49 -6.72 -14.93
C GLU A 33 -6.16 -5.96 -14.95
N LEU A 34 -5.38 -6.03 -13.86
CA LEU A 34 -4.03 -5.48 -13.86
C LEU A 34 -3.09 -6.31 -14.75
N GLY A 35 -3.35 -7.60 -14.97
CA GLY A 35 -2.44 -8.51 -15.66
C GLY A 35 -2.43 -8.44 -17.20
N SER A 36 -3.34 -7.72 -17.85
CA SER A 36 -3.53 -7.78 -19.30
C SER A 36 -3.04 -6.52 -20.05
N CYS A 37 -1.73 -6.40 -20.31
CA CYS A 37 -1.17 -5.89 -21.58
C CYS A 37 0.38 -5.88 -21.58
N LEU A 38 0.99 -6.61 -22.53
CA LEU A 38 2.36 -6.55 -23.05
C LEU A 38 3.48 -5.83 -22.24
N VAL A 39 4.42 -6.64 -21.71
CA VAL A 39 5.86 -6.37 -21.46
C VAL A 39 6.21 -4.91 -21.13
N SER A 40 5.62 -4.36 -20.06
CA SER A 40 5.87 -2.97 -19.65
C SER A 40 6.49 -2.89 -18.25
N PRO A 41 7.26 -1.84 -17.91
CA PRO A 41 7.71 -1.57 -16.54
C PRO A 41 6.56 -1.53 -15.52
N LEU A 42 5.34 -1.22 -15.99
CA LEU A 42 4.13 -1.23 -15.19
C LEU A 42 3.75 -2.65 -14.74
N ASP A 43 3.97 -3.69 -15.54
CA ASP A 43 3.67 -5.08 -15.16
C ASP A 43 4.55 -5.56 -14.02
N LYS A 44 5.83 -5.15 -14.03
CA LYS A 44 6.74 -5.42 -12.92
C LYS A 44 6.22 -4.76 -11.64
N ARG A 45 5.79 -3.49 -11.72
CA ARG A 45 5.22 -2.79 -10.56
C ARG A 45 3.95 -3.45 -10.05
N LYS A 46 3.05 -3.85 -10.96
CA LYS A 46 1.81 -4.56 -10.61
C LYS A 46 2.09 -5.86 -9.89
N ARG A 47 3.02 -6.69 -10.39
CA ARG A 47 3.43 -7.94 -9.73
C ARG A 47 3.98 -7.68 -8.33
N GLU A 48 4.97 -6.79 -8.21
CA GLU A 48 5.59 -6.48 -6.92
C GLU A 48 4.57 -5.89 -5.92
N TRP A 49 3.57 -5.15 -6.40
CA TRP A 49 2.49 -4.64 -5.55
C TRP A 49 1.53 -5.75 -5.11
N CYS A 50 1.22 -6.72 -5.98
CA CYS A 50 0.44 -7.90 -5.61
C CYS A 50 1.12 -8.65 -4.45
N ASP A 51 2.46 -8.74 -4.44
CA ASP A 51 3.21 -9.35 -3.34
C ASP A 51 3.00 -8.59 -2.01
N GLU A 52 2.91 -7.26 -2.03
CA GLU A 52 2.62 -6.45 -0.84
C GLU A 52 1.17 -6.64 -0.36
N VAL A 53 0.20 -6.77 -1.28
CA VAL A 53 -1.20 -7.08 -0.95
C VAL A 53 -1.31 -8.48 -0.35
N GLU A 54 -0.60 -9.47 -0.90
CA GLU A 54 -0.55 -10.82 -0.35
C GLU A 54 0.00 -10.82 1.08
N LYS A 55 1.10 -10.08 1.34
CA LYS A 55 1.61 -9.88 2.70
C LYS A 55 0.57 -9.25 3.63
N ALA A 56 -0.19 -8.26 3.17
CA ALA A 56 -1.27 -7.66 3.96
C ALA A 56 -2.32 -8.71 4.36
N LEU A 57 -2.77 -9.50 3.40
CA LEU A 57 -3.79 -10.53 3.58
C LEU A 57 -3.28 -11.68 4.45
N GLN A 58 -2.01 -12.05 4.34
CA GLN A 58 -1.37 -13.02 5.23
C GLN A 58 -1.32 -12.52 6.67
N ILE A 59 -1.00 -11.24 6.90
CA ILE A 59 -1.03 -10.62 8.24
C ILE A 59 -2.45 -10.63 8.80
N LEU A 60 -3.44 -10.20 8.01
CA LEU A 60 -4.84 -10.19 8.37
C LEU A 60 -5.37 -11.59 8.73
N ARG A 61 -4.97 -12.61 7.98
CA ARG A 61 -5.34 -14.00 8.25
C ARG A 61 -4.66 -14.54 9.51
N SER A 62 -3.35 -14.32 9.66
CA SER A 62 -2.56 -14.93 10.74
C SER A 62 -2.72 -14.24 12.09
N GLN A 63 -2.81 -12.91 12.12
CA GLN A 63 -2.86 -12.12 13.35
C GLN A 63 -4.29 -11.73 13.75
N TYR A 64 -5.19 -11.55 12.77
CA TYR A 64 -6.54 -11.02 13.02
C TYR A 64 -7.65 -12.00 12.62
N HIS A 65 -7.29 -13.23 12.22
CA HIS A 65 -8.22 -14.29 11.82
C HIS A 65 -9.22 -13.86 10.73
N LYS A 66 -8.83 -12.91 9.86
CA LYS A 66 -9.66 -12.44 8.76
C LYS A 66 -9.45 -13.33 7.53
N LEU A 67 -10.54 -13.95 7.08
CA LEU A 67 -10.53 -14.71 5.85
C LEU A 67 -10.52 -13.75 4.64
N PRO A 68 -9.68 -14.00 3.63
CA PRO A 68 -9.66 -13.22 2.40
C PRO A 68 -11.06 -13.04 1.76
N GLU A 69 -11.90 -14.07 1.80
CA GLU A 69 -13.26 -14.06 1.26
C GLU A 69 -14.14 -13.02 1.97
N ALA A 70 -14.07 -12.98 3.30
CA ALA A 70 -14.82 -12.01 4.10
C ALA A 70 -14.34 -10.56 3.87
N LEU A 71 -13.04 -10.38 3.62
CA LEU A 71 -12.48 -9.06 3.28
C LEU A 71 -12.93 -8.58 1.89
N ALA A 72 -13.15 -9.51 0.96
CA ALA A 72 -13.62 -9.18 -0.37
C ALA A 72 -15.10 -8.79 -0.42
N GLU A 73 -15.88 -9.22 0.57
CA GLU A 73 -17.27 -8.82 0.76
C GLU A 73 -17.41 -7.53 1.58
N ASP A 74 -16.32 -7.02 2.17
CA ASP A 74 -16.28 -5.75 2.91
C ASP A 74 -16.06 -4.57 1.94
N PRO A 75 -17.08 -3.72 1.69
CA PRO A 75 -16.96 -2.63 0.74
C PRO A 75 -15.91 -1.59 1.14
N ALA A 76 -15.70 -1.38 2.45
CA ALA A 76 -14.69 -0.45 2.94
C ALA A 76 -13.27 -0.98 2.65
N PHE A 77 -13.04 -2.28 2.88
CA PHE A 77 -11.77 -2.92 2.54
C PHE A 77 -11.51 -2.92 1.03
N VAL A 78 -12.51 -3.25 0.20
CA VAL A 78 -12.37 -3.21 -1.27
C VAL A 78 -12.04 -1.79 -1.74
N THR A 79 -12.71 -0.77 -1.19
CA THR A 79 -12.42 0.64 -1.48
C THR A 79 -10.99 1.02 -1.07
N ALA A 80 -10.54 0.60 0.11
CA ALA A 80 -9.19 0.83 0.58
C ALA A 80 -8.15 0.16 -0.34
N LEU A 81 -8.39 -1.08 -0.77
CA LEU A 81 -7.54 -1.82 -1.70
C LEU A 81 -7.40 -1.11 -3.05
N LEU A 82 -8.51 -0.63 -3.61
CA LEU A 82 -8.52 0.13 -4.86
C LEU A 82 -7.69 1.41 -4.75
N LYS A 83 -7.93 2.22 -3.71
CA LYS A 83 -7.21 3.48 -3.48
C LYS A 83 -5.71 3.23 -3.25
N ALA A 84 -5.36 2.27 -2.40
CA ALA A 84 -3.97 1.91 -2.13
C ALA A 84 -3.25 1.41 -3.39
N THR A 85 -3.92 0.63 -4.24
CA THR A 85 -3.36 0.15 -5.50
C THR A 85 -3.09 1.30 -6.47
N ALA A 86 -4.03 2.23 -6.64
CA ALA A 86 -3.81 3.40 -7.49
C ALA A 86 -2.60 4.22 -7.01
N THR A 87 -2.51 4.50 -5.71
CA THR A 87 -1.39 5.22 -5.10
C THR A 87 -0.07 4.47 -5.25
N ALA A 88 -0.05 3.15 -5.04
CA ALA A 88 1.15 2.33 -5.16
C ALA A 88 1.72 2.33 -6.58
N LEU A 89 0.86 2.17 -7.60
CA LEU A 89 1.29 2.13 -9.00
C LEU A 89 1.78 3.49 -9.53
N ALA A 90 1.29 4.59 -8.93
CA ALA A 90 1.72 5.95 -9.24
C ALA A 90 3.11 6.31 -8.68
N THR A 91 3.67 5.53 -7.76
CA THR A 91 4.96 5.81 -7.14
C THR A 91 6.00 4.71 -7.37
N HIS A 92 7.27 5.10 -7.47
CA HIS A 92 8.40 4.15 -7.53
C HIS A 92 9.04 3.91 -6.15
N ARG A 93 8.61 4.65 -5.10
CA ARG A 93 9.16 4.57 -3.75
C ARG A 93 8.58 3.35 -3.02
N LYS A 94 9.42 2.35 -2.74
CA LYS A 94 8.99 1.10 -2.08
C LYS A 94 8.63 1.29 -0.62
N GLU A 95 9.20 2.30 0.02
CA GLU A 95 8.88 2.72 1.38
C GLU A 95 7.40 3.14 1.47
N LYS A 96 6.84 3.77 0.44
CA LYS A 96 5.40 4.07 0.38
C LYS A 96 4.56 2.80 0.31
N TRP A 97 5.03 1.78 -0.41
CA TRP A 97 4.27 0.53 -0.54
C TRP A 97 4.14 -0.19 0.81
N VAL A 98 5.18 -0.12 1.65
CA VAL A 98 5.11 -0.63 3.03
C VAL A 98 4.04 0.10 3.85
N LEU A 99 3.96 1.43 3.74
CA LEU A 99 2.93 2.23 4.41
C LEU A 99 1.52 1.88 3.91
N LEU A 100 1.35 1.72 2.60
CA LEU A 100 0.08 1.33 1.99
C LEU A 100 -0.34 -0.09 2.40
N ARG A 101 0.61 -1.02 2.52
CA ARG A 101 0.36 -2.36 3.07
C ARG A 101 -0.13 -2.27 4.52
N HIS A 102 0.52 -1.47 5.36
CA HIS A 102 0.08 -1.26 6.74
C HIS A 102 -1.31 -0.63 6.80
N PHE A 103 -1.62 0.33 5.93
CA PHE A 103 -2.96 0.89 5.79
C PHE A 103 -4.02 -0.18 5.51
N LEU A 104 -3.77 -1.09 4.57
CA LEU A 104 -4.69 -2.21 4.28
C LEU A 104 -4.89 -3.13 5.49
N VAL A 105 -3.82 -3.42 6.23
CA VAL A 105 -3.92 -4.20 7.47
C VAL A 105 -4.76 -3.47 8.52
N SER A 106 -4.58 -2.16 8.69
CA SER A 106 -5.36 -1.35 9.64
C SER A 106 -6.85 -1.30 9.30
N VAL A 107 -7.19 -1.20 8.00
CA VAL A 107 -8.59 -1.26 7.54
C VAL A 107 -9.18 -2.66 7.78
N GLY A 108 -8.51 -3.71 7.29
CA GLY A 108 -9.02 -5.08 7.40
C GLY A 108 -9.11 -5.62 8.84
N SER A 109 -8.26 -5.12 9.74
CA SER A 109 -8.31 -5.44 11.18
C SER A 109 -9.34 -4.60 11.94
N ARG A 110 -9.95 -3.58 11.31
CA ARG A 110 -10.81 -2.57 11.92
C ARG A 110 -10.14 -1.71 12.99
N ALA A 111 -8.81 -1.54 12.91
CA ALA A 111 -8.10 -0.56 13.73
C ALA A 111 -8.51 0.88 13.40
N ILE A 112 -8.97 1.12 12.17
CA ILE A 112 -9.50 2.40 11.71
C ILE A 112 -10.90 2.14 11.14
N PRO A 113 -11.95 2.02 11.98
CA PRO A 113 -13.28 1.63 11.51
C PRO A 113 -14.03 2.76 10.79
N ASP A 114 -13.62 4.01 10.98
CA ASP A 114 -14.24 5.18 10.37
C ASP A 114 -13.77 5.40 8.93
N GLU A 115 -14.69 5.37 7.97
CA GLU A 115 -14.39 5.49 6.54
C GLU A 115 -13.87 6.90 6.17
N GLU A 116 -14.33 7.95 6.85
CA GLU A 116 -13.82 9.30 6.65
C GLU A 116 -12.33 9.37 7.02
N MET A 117 -11.97 8.82 8.18
CA MET A 117 -10.58 8.69 8.63
C MET A 117 -9.75 7.84 7.67
N GLN A 118 -10.27 6.70 7.18
CA GLN A 118 -9.58 5.89 6.18
C GLN A 118 -9.29 6.69 4.92
N HIS A 119 -10.26 7.48 4.45
CA HIS A 119 -10.11 8.31 3.26
C HIS A 119 -9.13 9.46 3.48
N ALA A 120 -9.15 10.10 4.64
CA ALA A 120 -8.19 11.13 5.01
C ALA A 120 -6.77 10.55 5.08
N LEU A 121 -6.59 9.39 5.70
CA LEU A 121 -5.29 8.76 5.87
C LEU A 121 -4.65 8.36 4.54
N ILE A 122 -5.39 7.74 3.62
CA ILE A 122 -4.83 7.36 2.32
C ILE A 122 -4.42 8.58 1.49
N ARG A 123 -5.15 9.70 1.60
CA ARG A 123 -4.76 10.98 0.98
C ARG A 123 -3.44 11.50 1.56
N LEU A 124 -3.29 11.48 2.88
CA LEU A 124 -2.04 11.86 3.53
C LEU A 124 -0.87 10.96 3.09
N LEU A 125 -1.08 9.66 2.96
CA LEU A 125 -0.04 8.73 2.48
C LEU A 125 0.35 9.01 1.02
N ASP A 126 -0.57 9.53 0.20
CA ASP A 126 -0.28 9.93 -1.17
C ASP A 126 0.48 11.26 -1.24
N ASP A 127 0.05 12.25 -0.46
CA ASP A 127 0.61 13.61 -0.48
C ASP A 127 1.97 13.71 0.24
N LEU A 128 2.15 13.00 1.36
CA LEU A 128 3.36 13.14 2.17
C LEU A 128 4.57 12.44 1.55
N SER A 129 5.72 13.11 1.60
CA SER A 129 7.01 12.51 1.26
C SER A 129 7.44 11.52 2.34
N ILE A 130 8.37 10.61 2.03
CA ILE A 130 8.90 9.68 3.03
C ILE A 130 9.51 10.44 4.21
N GLY A 131 10.26 11.52 3.99
CA GLY A 131 10.82 12.27 5.12
C GLY A 131 9.79 13.04 5.94
N HIS A 132 8.64 13.44 5.36
CA HIS A 132 7.53 13.92 6.19
C HIS A 132 7.03 12.82 7.14
N ILE A 133 6.90 11.59 6.64
CA ILE A 133 6.52 10.43 7.46
C ILE A 133 7.61 10.13 8.52
N GLU A 134 8.90 10.21 8.18
CA GLU A 134 9.99 10.06 9.15
C GLU A 134 9.90 11.08 10.29
N VAL A 135 9.67 12.35 9.96
CA VAL A 135 9.49 13.39 10.98
C VAL A 135 8.26 13.13 11.83
N LEU A 136 7.15 12.69 11.25
CA LEU A 136 5.97 12.31 12.04
C LEU A 136 6.27 11.16 13.01
N ARG A 137 7.04 10.14 12.58
CA ARG A 137 7.46 9.05 13.47
C ARG A 137 8.42 9.51 14.56
N PHE A 138 9.34 10.41 14.23
CA PHE A 138 10.24 11.01 15.21
C PHE A 138 9.47 11.80 16.26
N LEU A 139 8.47 12.59 15.84
CA LEU A 139 7.62 13.35 16.75
C LEU A 139 6.71 12.48 17.62
N GLU A 140 6.27 11.33 17.11
CA GLU A 140 5.55 10.33 17.90
C GLU A 140 6.47 9.74 18.99
N ALA A 141 7.72 9.43 18.65
CA ALA A 141 8.70 8.90 19.60
C ALA A 141 9.15 9.91 20.65
N ASP A 142 9.24 11.20 20.30
CA ASP A 142 9.56 12.30 21.21
C ASP A 142 8.45 13.37 21.21
N TYR A 143 7.33 13.03 21.83
CA TYR A 143 6.18 13.93 21.99
C TYR A 143 6.52 15.21 22.80
N GLY A 144 7.66 15.24 23.49
CA GLY A 144 8.16 16.40 24.21
C GLY A 144 8.46 17.59 23.28
N LEU A 145 8.87 17.32 22.04
CA LEU A 145 9.20 18.33 21.03
C LEU A 145 7.97 19.16 20.61
N LEU A 146 6.83 18.50 20.44
CA LEU A 146 5.56 19.17 20.15
C LEU A 146 5.10 20.05 21.33
N LYS A 147 5.32 19.57 22.56
CA LYS A 147 4.94 20.30 23.77
C LYS A 147 5.81 21.53 23.99
N ALA A 148 7.07 21.51 23.54
CA ALA A 148 7.99 22.64 23.59
C ALA A 148 7.64 23.76 22.58
N LYS A 149 6.61 23.59 21.73
CA LYS A 149 6.23 24.53 20.66
C LYS A 149 7.41 24.89 19.74
N GLU A 150 8.31 23.93 19.52
CA GLU A 150 9.39 24.13 18.57
C GLU A 150 8.80 24.32 17.16
N THR A 151 9.41 25.19 16.35
CA THR A 151 8.97 25.35 14.97
C THR A 151 9.30 24.10 14.17
N LEU A 152 8.58 23.86 13.08
CA LEU A 152 8.80 22.68 12.26
C LEU A 152 10.25 22.61 11.76
N GLU A 153 10.84 23.76 11.40
CA GLU A 153 12.25 23.88 10.99
C GLU A 153 13.22 23.45 12.08
N ALA A 154 12.93 23.76 13.35
CA ALA A 154 13.76 23.36 14.48
C ALA A 154 13.72 21.83 14.69
N ILE A 155 12.52 21.24 14.58
CA ILE A 155 12.33 19.78 14.63
C ILE A 155 13.10 19.10 13.48
N TYR A 156 12.98 19.60 12.25
CA TYR A 156 13.73 19.08 11.10
C TYR A 156 15.24 19.19 11.29
N GLY A 157 15.72 20.34 11.79
CA GLY A 157 17.14 20.55 12.05
C GLY A 157 17.70 19.56 13.06
N ARG A 158 16.95 19.27 14.14
CA ARG A 158 17.34 18.28 15.15
C ARG A 158 17.35 16.85 14.59
N TYR A 159 16.28 16.46 13.89
CA TYR A 159 16.24 15.15 13.23
C TYR A 159 17.43 14.97 12.28
N HIS A 160 17.72 15.98 11.44
CA HIS A 160 18.82 15.93 10.48
C HIS A 160 20.19 15.80 11.17
N TYR A 161 20.39 16.49 12.29
CA TYR A 161 21.61 16.39 13.10
C TYR A 161 21.77 14.98 13.69
N GLU A 162 20.71 14.43 14.28
CA GLU A 162 20.71 13.12 14.93
C GLU A 162 20.89 11.98 13.91
N HIS A 163 20.39 12.14 12.68
CA HIS A 163 20.40 11.13 11.62
C HIS A 163 21.42 11.42 10.50
N LYS A 164 22.44 12.26 10.75
CA LYS A 164 23.59 12.53 9.86
C LYS A 164 23.23 12.81 8.38
N GLY A 165 22.17 13.56 8.14
CA GLY A 165 21.87 14.11 6.80
C GLY A 165 21.27 13.17 5.76
N GLU A 166 20.59 12.08 6.15
CA GLU A 166 19.88 11.22 5.21
C GLU A 166 18.70 11.90 4.47
N LEU A 167 18.30 13.11 4.86
CA LEU A 167 17.15 13.86 4.32
C LEU A 167 17.48 14.92 3.26
N ASP A 168 18.66 14.88 2.65
CA ASP A 168 19.23 15.94 1.79
C ASP A 168 18.45 16.29 0.49
N ARG A 169 17.17 15.89 0.36
CA ARG A 169 16.32 16.13 -0.82
C ARG A 169 14.97 16.77 -0.54
N ILE A 170 14.68 17.22 0.68
CA ILE A 170 13.40 17.87 1.00
C ILE A 170 13.57 19.38 0.87
N THR A 171 13.61 19.86 -0.36
CA THR A 171 13.30 21.27 -0.62
C THR A 171 11.80 21.41 -0.48
N PHE A 172 11.34 22.12 0.55
CA PHE A 172 9.97 22.63 0.59
C PHE A 172 9.74 23.46 -0.68
N ARG A 173 8.91 22.94 -1.58
CA ARG A 173 8.29 23.72 -2.66
C ARG A 173 6.83 23.89 -2.34
#